data_AF-A0A352S3E7-F1
#
_entry.id   AF-A0A352S3E7-F1
#
_cell.length_a   1.000
_cell.length_b   1.000
_cell.length_c   1.000
_cell.angle_alpha   90.00
_cell.angle_beta   90.00
_cell.angle_gamma   90.00
#
_symmetry.space_group_name_H-M   'P 1'
#
loop_
_entity.id
_entity.type
_entity.pdbx_description
1 polymer ?
#
loop_
_entity_poly.entity_id
_entity_poly.type
_entity_poly.pdbx_seq_one_letter_code
_entity_poly.pdbx_strand_id
1 'polypeptide(L)'
;MIATRLLTSAPAGLAAAVLFAMPFSSAFAQEASAPVAEPSTPHTFTANVSLVSDYRYRGISQTNLRPAIQGGFDYSHASGFYVGNWNSSISWLEDADSSVSSPVEMDFYGGFRNTFKLSDLEFNYDVGVLEYYYPGGYTTTRPYTTELYAGIGYGPVF
;
A
#
# COMPACT_ATOMS: atom_id res chain seq x y z
N MET A 1 9.97 -71.79 2.25
CA MET A 1 10.21 -71.24 3.60
C MET A 1 9.99 -69.73 3.50
N ILE A 2 8.80 -69.15 3.73
CA ILE A 2 8.08 -68.96 5.02
C ILE A 2 9.03 -68.24 6.01
N ALA A 3 8.81 -67.01 6.48
CA ALA A 3 7.57 -66.47 7.06
C ALA A 3 7.38 -64.94 6.97
N THR A 4 6.10 -64.58 6.91
CA THR A 4 5.38 -63.33 7.18
C THR A 4 5.64 -62.70 8.56
N ARG A 5 5.55 -61.36 8.68
CA ARG A 5 4.76 -60.69 9.74
C ARG A 5 4.42 -59.23 9.40
N LEU A 6 3.13 -58.94 9.55
CA LEU A 6 2.42 -57.65 9.43
C LEU A 6 2.56 -56.79 10.71
N LEU A 7 1.99 -55.58 10.62
CA LEU A 7 1.39 -54.69 11.66
C LEU A 7 2.31 -53.62 12.29
N THR A 8 1.90 -52.40 12.63
CA THR A 8 0.79 -51.45 12.32
C THR A 8 1.09 -50.14 13.09
N SER A 9 0.56 -49.00 12.63
CA SER A 9 0.07 -47.81 13.36
C SER A 9 0.98 -46.97 14.31
N ALA A 10 1.06 -45.66 13.95
CA ALA A 10 1.31 -44.43 14.74
C ALA A 10 0.40 -44.31 16.02
N PRO A 11 0.60 -43.38 17.01
CA PRO A 11 0.75 -41.92 16.78
C PRO A 11 1.44 -41.03 17.86
N ALA A 12 1.44 -39.71 17.56
CA ALA A 12 1.27 -38.56 18.46
C ALA A 12 2.40 -38.17 19.45
N GLY A 13 3.15 -37.12 19.08
CA GLY A 13 3.91 -36.29 20.02
C GLY A 13 3.06 -35.12 20.51
N LEU A 14 2.87 -35.03 21.82
CA LEU A 14 2.12 -34.01 22.56
C LEU A 14 3.03 -32.80 22.80
N ALA A 15 2.72 -31.62 22.26
CA ALA A 15 3.38 -30.36 22.62
C ALA A 15 2.42 -29.53 23.49
N ALA A 16 2.81 -29.29 24.74
CA ALA A 16 2.04 -28.52 25.70
C ALA A 16 2.05 -27.02 25.35
N ALA A 17 0.87 -26.42 25.16
CA ALA A 17 0.71 -24.98 25.02
C ALA A 17 0.60 -24.33 26.41
N VAL A 18 1.52 -23.44 26.73
CA VAL A 18 1.44 -22.55 27.91
C VAL A 18 0.64 -21.32 27.50
N LEU A 19 -0.59 -21.19 27.99
CA LEU A 19 -1.39 -19.98 27.87
C LEU A 19 -0.90 -18.93 28.88
N PHE A 20 -0.28 -17.85 28.40
CA PHE A 20 -0.08 -16.64 29.19
C PHE A 20 -1.37 -15.81 29.18
N ALA A 21 -2.04 -15.70 30.33
CA ALA A 21 -3.13 -14.77 30.54
C ALA A 21 -2.57 -13.36 30.77
N MET A 22 -2.78 -12.45 29.82
CA MET A 22 -2.49 -11.02 30.00
C MET A 22 -3.72 -10.32 30.64
N PRO A 23 -3.54 -9.46 31.65
CA PRO A 23 -4.66 -8.71 32.23
C PRO A 23 -5.15 -7.64 31.26
N PHE A 24 -6.47 -7.62 31.03
CA PHE A 24 -7.17 -6.49 30.41
C PHE A 24 -6.96 -5.24 31.28
N SER A 25 -6.19 -4.28 30.77
CA SER A 25 -6.15 -2.93 31.34
C SER A 25 -7.31 -2.13 30.76
N SER A 26 -8.18 -1.59 31.60
CA SER A 26 -9.24 -0.66 31.18
C SER A 26 -8.65 0.49 30.39
N ALA A 27 -9.08 0.64 29.14
CA ALA A 27 -8.85 1.83 28.35
C ALA A 27 -9.67 3.00 28.94
N PHE A 28 -9.00 4.09 29.30
CA PHE A 28 -9.68 5.36 29.54
C PHE A 28 -10.17 5.89 28.18
N ALA A 29 -11.48 5.96 28.00
CA ALA A 29 -12.09 6.64 26.86
C ALA A 29 -11.82 8.14 27.02
N GLN A 30 -10.90 8.69 26.24
CA GLN A 30 -10.71 10.12 26.12
C GLN A 30 -11.82 10.66 25.22
N GLU A 31 -12.71 11.48 25.78
CA GLU A 31 -13.73 12.20 25.03
C GLU A 31 -13.05 13.18 24.08
N ALA A 32 -12.89 12.78 22.82
CA ALA A 32 -12.44 13.66 21.76
C ALA A 32 -13.55 14.67 21.50
N SER A 33 -13.29 15.95 21.74
CA SER A 33 -14.16 17.05 21.33
C SER A 33 -14.54 16.89 19.86
N ALA A 34 -15.84 16.82 19.57
CA ALA A 34 -16.35 16.71 18.20
C ALA A 34 -15.78 17.84 17.33
N PRO A 35 -15.21 17.54 16.15
CA PRO A 35 -14.75 18.58 15.25
C PRO A 35 -15.95 19.44 14.83
N VAL A 36 -15.80 20.75 14.93
CA VAL A 36 -16.72 21.73 14.34
C VAL A 36 -16.80 21.41 12.85
N ALA A 37 -18.01 21.17 12.33
CA ALA A 37 -18.22 20.87 10.93
C ALA A 37 -17.82 22.10 10.09
N GLU A 38 -16.67 22.02 9.44
CA GLU A 38 -16.28 23.00 8.43
C GLU A 38 -17.26 22.94 7.24
N PRO A 39 -17.53 24.07 6.55
CA PRO A 39 -18.33 24.05 5.34
C PRO A 39 -17.74 23.06 4.34
N SER A 40 -18.58 22.18 3.78
CA SER A 40 -18.16 21.20 2.80
C SER A 40 -17.72 21.91 1.52
N THR A 41 -16.44 22.23 1.40
CA THR A 41 -15.88 22.68 0.13
C THR A 41 -15.84 21.47 -0.81
N PRO A 42 -16.02 21.64 -2.12
CA PRO A 42 -15.90 20.53 -3.06
C PRO A 42 -14.43 20.09 -3.25
N HIS A 43 -13.48 20.71 -2.55
CA HIS A 43 -12.05 20.48 -2.65
C HIS A 43 -11.53 19.83 -1.36
N THR A 44 -10.74 18.77 -1.49
CA THR A 44 -10.04 18.13 -0.38
C THR A 44 -8.56 18.05 -0.70
N PHE A 45 -7.73 18.46 0.25
CA PHE A 45 -6.28 18.31 0.18
C PHE A 45 -5.80 17.47 1.36
N THR A 46 -4.97 16.47 1.09
CA THR A 46 -4.33 15.66 2.13
C THR A 46 -2.83 15.57 1.91
N ALA A 47 -2.10 15.36 3.00
CA ALA A 47 -0.67 15.14 2.95
C ALA A 47 -0.28 14.06 3.97
N ASN A 48 0.79 13.34 3.68
CA ASN A 48 1.32 12.33 4.59
C ASN A 48 2.86 12.31 4.55
N VAL A 49 3.45 11.83 5.64
CA VAL A 49 4.88 11.55 5.76
C VAL A 49 5.07 10.33 6.65
N SER A 50 6.02 9.47 6.29
CA SER A 50 6.38 8.28 7.04
C SER A 50 7.88 8.04 6.99
N LEU A 51 8.40 7.43 8.05
CA LEU A 51 9.73 6.83 8.08
C LEU A 51 9.52 5.32 8.27
N VAL A 52 9.99 4.53 7.32
CA VAL A 52 9.86 3.07 7.33
C VAL A 52 11.24 2.42 7.42
N SER A 53 11.32 1.21 7.96
CA SER A 53 12.59 0.46 8.05
C SER A 53 13.04 -0.13 6.71
N ASP A 54 12.10 -0.40 5.80
CA ASP A 54 12.31 -0.99 4.48
C ASP A 54 11.15 -0.54 3.57
N TYR A 55 11.43 0.17 2.47
CA TYR A 55 10.38 0.45 1.48
C TYR A 55 10.21 -0.80 0.61
N ARG A 56 9.03 -1.41 0.64
CA ARG A 56 8.70 -2.57 -0.19
C ARG A 56 7.60 -2.25 -1.18
N TYR A 57 7.92 -2.38 -2.45
CA TYR A 57 6.96 -2.25 -3.54
C TYR A 57 6.64 -3.64 -4.10
N ARG A 58 5.34 -4.01 -4.10
CA ARG A 58 4.86 -5.35 -4.54
C ARG A 58 5.64 -6.52 -3.93
N GLY A 59 6.09 -6.37 -2.68
CA GLY A 59 6.86 -7.37 -1.93
C GLY A 59 8.38 -7.31 -2.11
N ILE A 60 8.91 -6.46 -2.99
CA ILE A 60 10.33 -6.31 -3.31
C ILE A 60 10.88 -5.06 -2.61
N SER A 61 12.00 -5.22 -1.88
CA SER A 61 12.68 -4.08 -1.23
C SER A 61 13.23 -3.12 -2.29
N GLN A 62 12.92 -1.84 -2.13
CA GLN A 62 13.36 -0.73 -2.97
C GLN A 62 14.57 0.00 -2.37
N THR A 63 14.86 -0.25 -1.09
CA THR A 63 15.91 0.41 -0.31
C THR A 63 16.96 -0.57 0.23
N ASN A 64 16.91 -1.82 -0.23
CA ASN A 64 17.82 -2.89 0.19
C ASN A 64 17.88 -3.03 1.73
N LEU A 65 16.70 -3.14 2.34
CA LEU A 65 16.48 -3.27 3.79
C LEU A 65 16.97 -2.07 4.63
N ARG A 66 17.23 -0.92 3.99
CA ARG A 66 17.58 0.33 4.66
C ARG A 66 16.34 1.20 4.89
N PRO A 67 16.35 2.06 5.94
CA PRO A 67 15.24 2.98 6.18
C PRO A 67 14.96 3.90 5.00
N ALA A 68 13.68 4.24 4.81
CA ALA A 68 13.24 5.20 3.82
C ALA A 68 12.29 6.24 4.40
N ILE A 69 12.45 7.48 3.94
CA ILE A 69 11.46 8.53 4.13
C ILE A 69 10.51 8.53 2.93
N GLN A 70 9.22 8.58 3.20
CA GLN A 70 8.17 8.54 2.19
C GLN A 70 7.10 9.56 2.52
N GLY A 71 6.41 10.06 1.50
CA GLY A 71 5.32 10.99 1.72
C GLY A 71 4.71 11.48 0.43
N GLY A 72 3.59 12.18 0.54
CA GLY A 72 2.86 12.64 -0.61
C GLY A 72 1.82 13.70 -0.31
N PHE A 73 1.26 14.21 -1.40
CA PHE A 73 0.17 15.18 -1.41
C PHE A 73 -0.93 14.67 -2.36
N ASP A 74 -2.17 14.82 -1.93
CA ASP A 74 -3.33 14.49 -2.74
C ASP A 74 -4.28 15.67 -2.82
N TYR A 75 -4.89 15.80 -3.99
CA TYR A 75 -6.06 16.62 -4.22
C TYR A 75 -7.20 15.75 -4.73
N SER A 76 -8.39 15.94 -4.17
CA SER A 76 -9.62 15.37 -4.71
C SER A 76 -10.74 16.42 -4.78
N HIS A 77 -11.58 16.27 -5.79
CA HIS A 77 -12.74 17.13 -6.02
C HIS A 77 -14.04 16.31 -5.90
N ALA A 78 -15.13 16.95 -5.45
CA ALA A 78 -16.44 16.32 -5.31
C ALA A 78 -17.02 15.75 -6.63
N SER A 79 -16.47 16.11 -7.79
CA SER A 79 -16.81 15.50 -9.09
C SER A 79 -16.23 14.08 -9.28
N GLY A 80 -15.33 13.64 -8.39
CA GLY A 80 -14.59 12.38 -8.51
C GLY A 80 -13.20 12.52 -9.13
N PHE A 81 -12.83 13.71 -9.60
CA PHE A 81 -11.47 13.98 -10.09
C PHE A 81 -10.47 13.95 -8.92
N TYR A 82 -9.31 13.34 -9.14
CA TYR A 82 -8.19 13.41 -8.21
C TYR A 82 -6.86 13.49 -8.95
N VAL A 83 -5.87 14.07 -8.27
CA VAL A 83 -4.46 14.05 -8.66
C VAL A 83 -3.62 14.02 -7.40
N GLY A 84 -2.49 13.34 -7.46
CA GLY A 84 -1.58 13.27 -6.33
C GLY A 84 -0.16 12.97 -6.76
N ASN A 85 0.72 13.10 -5.78
CA ASN A 85 2.10 12.71 -5.90
C ASN A 85 2.55 12.01 -4.62
N TRP A 86 3.26 10.91 -4.79
CA TRP A 86 3.91 10.18 -3.72
C TRP A 86 5.39 10.07 -4.02
N ASN A 87 6.24 10.10 -2.99
CA ASN A 87 7.68 10.04 -3.15
C ASN A 87 8.29 9.17 -2.08
N SER A 88 9.42 8.55 -2.41
CA SER A 88 10.23 7.78 -1.47
C SER A 88 11.70 7.86 -1.82
N SER A 89 12.55 7.81 -0.79
CA SER A 89 13.96 7.48 -0.98
C SER A 89 14.10 6.02 -1.43
N ILE A 90 14.85 5.79 -2.49
CA ILE A 90 15.16 4.45 -3.03
C ILE A 90 16.66 4.26 -3.15
N SER A 91 17.08 3.02 -3.37
CA SER A 91 18.46 2.70 -3.75
C SER A 91 18.59 1.61 -4.79
N TRP A 92 17.51 0.89 -5.11
CA TRP A 92 17.57 -0.27 -6.00
C TRP A 92 18.19 0.01 -7.37
N LEU A 93 18.10 1.26 -7.86
CA LEU A 93 18.75 1.69 -9.11
C LEU A 93 20.27 1.73 -8.99
N GLU A 94 20.81 2.36 -7.94
CA GLU A 94 22.25 2.40 -7.67
C GLU A 94 22.76 1.02 -7.25
N ASP A 95 21.97 0.27 -6.46
CA ASP A 95 22.31 -1.09 -6.03
C ASP A 95 22.41 -2.05 -7.25
N ALA A 96 21.62 -1.82 -8.30
CA ALA A 96 21.65 -2.61 -9.54
C ALA A 96 22.72 -2.15 -10.53
N ASP A 97 23.04 -0.85 -10.57
CA ASP A 97 24.07 -0.27 -11.42
C ASP A 97 24.71 0.94 -10.73
N SER A 98 25.95 0.76 -10.24
CA SER A 98 26.72 1.81 -9.56
C SER A 98 27.01 3.06 -10.42
N SER A 99 26.77 3.01 -11.73
CA SER A 99 26.89 4.17 -12.62
C SER A 99 25.61 5.01 -12.72
N VAL A 100 24.51 4.54 -12.13
CA VAL A 100 23.24 5.25 -12.02
C VAL A 100 23.17 5.96 -10.67
N SER A 101 22.71 7.22 -10.67
CA SER A 101 22.46 8.00 -9.45
C SER A 101 21.04 8.54 -9.49
N SER A 102 20.12 7.86 -8.78
CA SER A 102 18.71 8.24 -8.68
C SER A 102 18.18 7.81 -7.31
N PRO A 103 18.34 8.63 -6.26
CA PRO A 103 18.01 8.25 -4.88
C PRO A 103 16.53 8.44 -4.53
N VAL A 104 15.70 8.90 -5.46
CA VAL A 104 14.28 9.21 -5.23
C VAL A 104 13.41 8.56 -6.30
N GLU A 105 12.29 8.01 -5.86
CA GLU A 105 11.13 7.66 -6.67
C GLU A 105 10.07 8.74 -6.47
N MET A 106 9.51 9.24 -7.57
CA MET A 106 8.39 10.16 -7.60
C MET A 106 7.27 9.55 -8.42
N ASP A 107 6.15 9.27 -7.78
CA ASP A 107 4.97 8.73 -8.40
C ASP A 107 3.97 9.85 -8.62
N PHE A 108 3.56 10.09 -9.86
CA PHE A 108 2.51 11.05 -10.20
C PHE A 108 1.29 10.31 -10.68
N TYR A 109 0.14 10.54 -10.04
CA TYR A 109 -1.09 9.87 -10.41
C TYR A 109 -2.25 10.82 -10.51
N GLY A 110 -3.23 10.43 -11.30
CA GLY A 110 -4.49 11.13 -11.39
C GLY A 110 -5.52 10.30 -12.11
N GLY A 111 -6.78 10.66 -11.91
CA GLY A 111 -7.88 9.90 -12.47
C GLY A 111 -9.24 10.44 -12.06
N PHE A 112 -10.24 9.62 -12.34
CA PHE A 112 -11.62 9.84 -11.97
C PHE A 112 -12.17 8.61 -11.28
N ARG A 113 -12.70 8.81 -10.07
CA ARG A 113 -13.45 7.80 -9.34
C ARG A 113 -14.84 8.30 -9.01
N ASN A 114 -15.87 7.49 -9.26
CA ASN A 114 -17.23 7.85 -8.94
C ASN A 114 -18.11 6.60 -8.78
N THR A 115 -19.35 6.80 -8.38
CA THR A 115 -20.38 5.78 -8.27
C THR A 115 -21.48 6.05 -9.28
N PHE A 116 -21.98 5.00 -9.93
CA PHE A 116 -23.19 5.06 -10.75
C PHE A 116 -24.17 3.96 -10.34
N LYS A 117 -25.46 4.19 -10.59
CA LYS A 117 -26.53 3.26 -10.27
C LYS A 117 -27.00 2.53 -11.52
N LEU A 118 -27.13 1.22 -11.42
CA LEU A 118 -27.82 0.38 -12.40
C LEU A 118 -28.93 -0.36 -11.66
N SER A 119 -30.17 0.08 -11.88
CA SER A 119 -31.34 -0.37 -11.11
C SER A 119 -31.12 -0.12 -9.60
N ASP A 120 -31.25 -1.14 -8.76
CA ASP A 120 -31.06 -1.03 -7.30
C ASP A 120 -29.61 -1.30 -6.85
N LEU A 121 -28.67 -1.43 -7.81
CA LEU A 121 -27.27 -1.71 -7.54
C LEU A 121 -26.40 -0.45 -7.73
N GLU A 122 -25.50 -0.23 -6.78
CA GLU A 122 -24.47 0.81 -6.83
C GLU A 122 -23.14 0.19 -7.27
N PHE A 123 -22.56 0.77 -8.32
CA PHE A 123 -21.27 0.39 -8.87
C PHE A 123 -20.27 1.53 -8.71
N ASN A 124 -19.10 1.19 -8.20
CA ASN A 124 -17.97 2.09 -8.03
C ASN A 124 -16.99 1.86 -9.19
N TYR A 125 -16.44 2.93 -9.75
CA TYR A 125 -15.35 2.83 -10.73
C TYR A 125 -14.21 3.76 -10.37
N ASP A 126 -13.00 3.38 -10.79
CA ASP A 126 -11.80 4.22 -10.81
C ASP A 126 -11.07 3.99 -12.12
N VAL A 127 -10.78 5.06 -12.85
CA VAL A 127 -9.92 5.03 -14.03
C VAL A 127 -8.82 6.05 -13.84
N GLY A 128 -7.58 5.63 -14.07
CA GLY A 128 -6.44 6.46 -13.73
C GLY A 128 -5.18 6.12 -14.50
N VAL A 129 -4.23 7.03 -14.33
CA VAL A 129 -2.85 6.92 -14.80
C VAL A 129 -1.91 7.08 -13.62
N LEU A 130 -0.80 6.37 -13.68
CA LEU A 130 0.34 6.49 -12.79
C LEU A 130 1.60 6.66 -13.65
N GLU A 131 2.49 7.55 -13.25
CA GLU A 131 3.82 7.70 -13.80
C GLU A 131 4.85 7.54 -12.67
N TYR A 132 5.68 6.50 -12.77
CA TYR A 132 6.85 6.31 -11.92
C TYR A 132 8.01 7.07 -12.54
N TYR A 133 8.46 8.12 -11.87
CA TYR A 133 9.51 9.01 -12.31
C TYR A 133 10.71 8.95 -11.36
N TYR A 134 11.88 8.73 -11.93
CA TYR A 134 13.12 8.56 -11.19
C TYR A 134 14.12 9.68 -11.58
N PRO A 135 14.14 10.81 -10.86
CA PRO A 135 15.07 11.89 -11.17
C PRO A 135 16.50 11.47 -10.84
N GLY A 136 17.42 11.64 -11.80
CA GLY A 136 18.80 11.22 -11.59
C GLY A 136 19.70 11.28 -12.81
N GLY A 137 20.95 10.87 -12.59
CA GLY A 137 21.95 10.63 -13.62
C GLY A 137 21.91 9.18 -14.09
N TYR A 138 21.91 8.97 -15.41
CA TYR A 138 21.85 7.66 -16.02
C TYR A 138 22.87 7.55 -17.16
N THR A 139 23.57 6.43 -17.20
CA THR A 139 24.38 5.96 -18.34
C THR A 139 23.59 5.00 -19.24
N THR A 140 22.42 4.57 -18.78
CA THR A 140 21.52 3.60 -19.39
C THR A 140 20.12 4.22 -19.61
N THR A 141 19.20 3.43 -20.17
CA THR A 141 17.80 3.86 -20.34
C THR A 141 17.14 4.12 -18.99
N ARG A 142 16.38 5.21 -18.91
CA ARG A 142 15.64 5.58 -17.70
C ARG A 142 14.46 4.62 -17.48
N PRO A 143 14.28 4.07 -16.27
CA PRO A 143 13.24 3.09 -15.99
C PRO A 143 11.88 3.74 -15.67
N TYR A 144 11.55 4.84 -16.36
CA TYR A 144 10.25 5.49 -16.18
C TYR A 144 9.15 4.57 -16.69
N THR A 145 8.06 4.48 -15.93
CA THR A 145 6.97 3.56 -16.24
C THR A 145 5.66 4.30 -16.13
N THR A 146 4.87 4.26 -17.21
CA THR A 146 3.48 4.73 -17.19
C THR A 146 2.56 3.52 -17.06
N GLU A 147 1.72 3.51 -16.02
CA GLU A 147 0.67 2.52 -15.82
C GLU A 147 -0.71 3.17 -16.06
N LEU A 148 -1.54 2.54 -16.90
CA LEU A 148 -2.96 2.86 -17.01
C LEU A 148 -3.74 1.79 -16.28
N TYR A 149 -4.79 2.19 -15.55
CA TYR A 149 -5.65 1.24 -14.86
C TYR A 149 -7.12 1.63 -14.92
N ALA A 150 -7.96 0.62 -14.79
CA ALA A 150 -9.40 0.74 -14.64
C ALA A 150 -9.88 -0.34 -13.66
N GLY A 151 -10.73 0.06 -12.73
CA GLY A 151 -11.38 -0.83 -11.77
C GLY A 151 -12.88 -0.56 -11.72
N ILE A 152 -13.66 -1.63 -11.52
CA ILE A 152 -15.08 -1.55 -11.23
C ILE A 152 -15.42 -2.51 -10.08
N GLY A 153 -16.21 -2.04 -9.12
CA GLY A 153 -16.66 -2.81 -7.96
C GLY A 153 -18.15 -2.60 -7.73
N TYR A 154 -18.77 -3.49 -6.95
CA TYR A 154 -20.17 -3.36 -6.53
C TYR A 154 -20.26 -3.44 -5.00
N GLY A 155 -21.16 -2.66 -4.41
CA GLY A 155 -21.39 -2.64 -2.97
C GLY A 155 -20.87 -1.39 -2.26
N PRO A 156 -21.00 -1.34 -0.92
CA PRO A 156 -20.79 -0.10 -0.14
C PRO A 156 -19.33 0.31 0.02
N VAL A 157 -18.39 -0.47 -0.53
CA VAL A 157 -16.95 -0.26 -0.37
C VAL A 157 -16.35 0.02 -1.75
N PHE A 158 -15.56 1.09 -1.83
CA PHE A 158 -14.60 1.32 -2.91
C PHE A 158 -13.38 0.41 -2.72
#